data_AF-F7YYK0-F1
#
_entry.id   AF-F7YYK0-F1
#
_cell.length_a   1.000
_cell.length_b   1.000
_cell.length_c   1.000
_cell.angle_alpha   90.00
_cell.angle_beta   90.00
_cell.angle_gamma   90.00
#
_symmetry.space_group_name_H-M   'P 1'
#
loop_
_entity.id
_entity.type
_entity.pdbx_description
1 polymer ?
#
loop_
_entity_poly.entity_id
_entity_poly.type
_entity_poly.pdbx_seq_one_letter_code
_entity_poly.pdbx_strand_id
1 'polypeptide(L)'
;MKRSIDAATLFKILSNQTRLEILMLLRDNCLTVFEVASKLKIDFSTAYRYLNQMVKAGILTVVKSPEGDRYDFSSVHIFRILEEIAEFVLEKAGKKSSNFKTFQVFSSHQIPTEKFLDLCGQLCPVPEIMTKRELEKLRPGETLVVACDYPLSKERIISFSVRNGYEVSVDQIGPVAKIYIRKP
;
A
#
# COMPACT_ATOMS: atom_id res chain seq x y z
N MET A 1 -4.56 7.88 29.33
CA MET A 1 -3.13 8.08 29.06
C MET A 1 -2.73 7.18 27.89
N LYS A 2 -2.62 7.69 26.66
CA LYS A 2 -2.14 6.91 25.51
C LYS A 2 -0.66 6.61 25.75
N ARG A 3 -0.31 5.35 26.02
CA ARG A 3 1.11 4.94 26.07
C ARG A 3 1.70 5.19 24.67
N SER A 4 2.73 6.01 24.59
CA SER A 4 3.55 6.12 23.38
C SER A 4 4.15 4.75 23.09
N ILE A 5 3.93 4.22 21.89
CA ILE A 5 4.58 2.98 21.47
C ILE A 5 6.06 3.27 21.27
N ASP A 6 6.93 2.60 22.03
CA ASP A 6 8.37 2.64 21.78
C ASP A 6 8.77 1.58 20.74
N ALA A 7 10.00 1.69 20.24
CA ALA A 7 10.51 0.79 19.20
C ALA A 7 10.51 -0.68 19.67
N ALA A 8 10.89 -0.96 20.92
CA ALA A 8 10.95 -2.31 21.46
C ALA A 8 9.55 -2.97 21.51
N THR A 9 8.54 -2.20 21.93
CA THR A 9 7.14 -2.62 21.97
C THR A 9 6.62 -2.88 20.56
N LEU A 10 6.94 -2.01 19.60
CA LEU A 10 6.60 -2.22 18.19
C LEU A 10 7.18 -3.54 17.68
N PHE A 11 8.49 -3.76 17.84
CA PHE A 11 9.13 -5.00 17.39
C PHE A 11 8.52 -6.23 18.08
N LYS A 12 8.24 -6.18 19.40
CA LYS A 12 7.58 -7.29 20.10
C LYS A 12 6.19 -7.61 19.55
N ILE A 13 5.44 -6.60 19.08
CA ILE A 13 4.15 -6.82 18.43
C ILE A 13 4.35 -7.40 17.03
N LEU A 14 5.35 -6.93 16.29
CA LEU A 14 5.66 -7.42 14.95
C LEU A 14 6.31 -8.81 14.96
N SER A 15 6.99 -9.24 16.03
CA SER A 15 7.64 -10.56 16.14
C SER A 15 6.63 -11.70 16.37
N ASN A 16 5.64 -11.83 15.49
CA ASN A 16 4.69 -12.92 15.45
C ASN A 16 4.28 -13.18 14.01
N GLN A 17 4.42 -14.44 13.59
CA GLN A 17 4.24 -14.86 12.19
C GLN A 17 2.90 -14.43 11.61
N THR A 18 1.78 -14.77 12.25
CA THR A 18 0.45 -14.44 11.73
C THR A 18 0.20 -12.94 11.69
N ARG A 19 0.67 -12.17 12.68
CA ARG A 19 0.56 -10.70 12.65
C ARG A 19 1.34 -10.12 11.46
N LEU A 20 2.54 -10.62 11.19
CA LEU A 20 3.31 -10.21 10.00
C LEU A 20 2.59 -10.59 8.71
N GLU A 21 2.06 -11.80 8.60
CA GLU A 21 1.30 -12.24 7.43
C GLU A 21 0.07 -11.33 7.18
N ILE A 22 -0.66 -10.95 8.23
CA ILE A 22 -1.75 -9.97 8.13
C ILE A 22 -1.23 -8.64 7.59
N LEU A 23 -0.13 -8.12 8.15
CA LEU A 23 0.46 -6.85 7.70
C LEU A 23 0.95 -6.95 6.25
N MET A 24 1.47 -8.10 5.83
CA MET A 24 1.86 -8.37 4.45
C MET A 24 0.67 -8.43 3.50
N LEU A 25 -0.49 -8.93 3.93
CA LEU A 25 -1.72 -8.83 3.15
C LEU A 25 -2.19 -7.37 3.03
N LEU A 26 -2.09 -6.61 4.12
CA LEU A 26 -2.50 -5.21 4.19
C LEU A 26 -1.57 -4.28 3.40
N ARG A 27 -0.33 -4.70 3.12
CA ARG A 27 0.58 -4.02 2.20
C ARG A 27 -0.10 -3.76 0.85
N ASP A 28 -0.84 -4.73 0.33
CA ASP A 28 -1.31 -4.65 -1.05
C ASP A 28 -2.69 -4.00 -1.18
N ASN A 29 -3.55 -4.07 -0.16
CA ASN A 29 -4.85 -3.36 -0.05
C ASN A 29 -5.30 -3.30 1.43
N CYS A 30 -6.21 -2.39 1.81
CA CYS A 30 -6.92 -2.52 3.09
C CYS A 30 -7.89 -3.72 3.05
N LEU A 31 -8.15 -4.37 4.19
CA LEU A 31 -8.96 -5.61 4.24
C LEU A 31 -9.93 -5.62 5.43
N THR A 32 -11.08 -6.23 5.23
CA THR A 32 -12.00 -6.63 6.31
C THR A 32 -11.45 -7.80 7.10
N VAL A 33 -12.03 -8.05 8.29
CA VAL A 33 -11.70 -9.23 9.09
C VAL A 33 -11.97 -10.53 8.32
N PHE A 34 -13.07 -10.58 7.57
CA PHE A 34 -13.44 -11.74 6.77
C PHE A 34 -12.39 -12.04 5.70
N GLU A 35 -11.99 -11.03 4.91
CA GLU A 35 -10.96 -11.21 3.88
C GLU A 35 -9.62 -11.69 4.46
N VAL A 36 -9.21 -11.17 5.63
CA VAL A 36 -8.00 -11.64 6.33
C VAL A 36 -8.14 -13.10 6.77
N ALA A 37 -9.24 -13.44 7.43
CA ALA A 37 -9.50 -14.80 7.90
C ALA A 37 -9.49 -15.81 6.75
N SER A 38 -10.19 -15.49 5.65
CA SER A 38 -10.26 -16.34 4.46
C SER A 38 -8.90 -16.49 3.76
N LYS A 39 -8.14 -15.39 3.59
CA LYS A 39 -6.84 -15.43 2.91
C LYS A 39 -5.78 -16.21 3.69
N LEU A 40 -5.78 -16.08 5.02
CA LEU A 40 -4.81 -16.78 5.89
C LEU A 40 -5.31 -18.15 6.37
N LYS A 41 -6.55 -18.52 6.06
CA LYS A 41 -7.20 -19.76 6.54
C LYS A 41 -7.14 -19.90 8.06
N ILE A 42 -7.43 -18.79 8.76
CA ILE A 42 -7.52 -18.73 10.23
C ILE A 42 -8.94 -18.42 10.67
N ASP A 43 -9.27 -18.73 11.92
CA ASP A 43 -10.59 -18.41 12.47
C ASP A 43 -10.87 -16.90 12.46
N PHE A 44 -12.12 -16.54 12.18
CA PHE A 44 -12.58 -15.15 12.18
C PHE A 44 -12.29 -14.44 13.51
N SER A 45 -12.51 -15.14 14.64
CA SER A 45 -12.22 -14.62 15.98
C SER A 45 -10.73 -14.34 16.19
N THR A 46 -9.85 -15.18 15.65
CA THR A 46 -8.39 -15.01 15.69
C THR A 46 -7.96 -13.81 14.85
N ALA A 47 -8.47 -13.68 13.62
CA ALA A 47 -8.22 -12.52 12.76
C ALA A 47 -8.68 -11.22 13.43
N TYR A 48 -9.93 -11.20 13.94
CA TYR A 48 -10.50 -10.05 14.65
C TYR A 48 -9.65 -9.64 15.85
N ARG A 49 -9.20 -10.62 16.66
CA ARG A 49 -8.36 -10.38 17.82
C ARG A 49 -7.03 -9.74 17.43
N TYR A 50 -6.32 -10.27 16.43
CA TYR A 50 -5.03 -9.72 16.01
C TYR A 50 -5.14 -8.33 15.42
N LEU A 51 -6.14 -8.10 14.54
CA LEU A 51 -6.39 -6.79 13.97
C LEU A 51 -6.68 -5.74 15.07
N ASN A 52 -7.57 -6.06 16.01
CA ASN A 52 -7.88 -5.15 17.11
C ASN A 52 -6.70 -4.89 18.06
N GLN A 53 -5.85 -5.89 18.32
CA GLN A 53 -4.64 -5.68 19.10
C GLN A 53 -3.69 -4.70 18.40
N MET A 54 -3.54 -4.81 17.07
CA MET A 54 -2.70 -3.90 16.29
C MET A 54 -3.33 -2.51 16.14
N VAL A 55 -4.65 -2.37 16.12
CA VAL A 55 -5.35 -1.07 16.21
C VAL A 55 -5.10 -0.43 17.58
N LYS A 56 -5.25 -1.18 18.68
CA LYS A 56 -4.98 -0.68 20.04
C LYS A 56 -3.53 -0.25 20.23
N ALA A 57 -2.60 -0.89 19.53
CA ALA A 57 -1.19 -0.53 19.50
C ALA A 57 -0.87 0.68 18.61
N GLY A 58 -1.84 1.19 17.84
CA GLY A 58 -1.64 2.28 16.90
C GLY A 58 -0.88 1.89 15.64
N ILE A 59 -0.81 0.59 15.31
CA ILE A 59 -0.18 0.08 14.08
C ILE A 59 -1.17 0.14 12.91
N LEU A 60 -2.42 -0.20 13.21
CA LEU A 60 -3.52 -0.19 12.26
C LEU A 60 -4.56 0.86 12.64
N THR A 61 -5.37 1.23 11.66
CA THR A 61 -6.58 2.03 11.80
C THR A 61 -7.75 1.31 11.16
N VAL A 62 -8.97 1.78 11.45
CA VAL A 62 -10.21 1.29 10.84
C VAL A 62 -10.73 2.36 9.88
N VAL A 63 -10.90 1.96 8.62
CA VAL A 63 -11.52 2.74 7.55
C VAL A 63 -12.94 2.21 7.37
N LYS A 64 -13.92 3.09 7.52
CA LYS A 64 -15.33 2.73 7.32
C LYS A 64 -15.62 2.59 5.84
N SER A 65 -16.27 1.50 5.43
CA SER A 65 -16.78 1.31 4.09
C SER A 65 -18.19 0.70 4.12
N PRO A 66 -18.94 0.76 3.01
CA PRO A 66 -20.27 0.12 2.91
C PRO A 66 -20.24 -1.40 3.13
N GLU A 67 -19.11 -2.04 2.85
CA GLU A 67 -18.90 -3.50 3.00
C GLU A 67 -18.52 -3.89 4.44
N GLY A 68 -18.35 -2.89 5.32
CA GLY A 68 -17.97 -3.07 6.72
C GLY A 68 -16.62 -2.43 7.05
N ASP A 69 -16.15 -2.69 8.27
CA ASP A 69 -14.90 -2.13 8.77
C ASP A 69 -13.71 -2.75 8.05
N ARG A 70 -12.97 -1.91 7.30
CA ARG A 70 -11.71 -2.27 6.67
C ARG A 70 -10.56 -1.79 7.55
N TYR A 71 -9.51 -2.60 7.64
CA TYR A 71 -8.31 -2.30 8.41
C TYR A 71 -7.21 -1.87 7.46
N ASP A 72 -6.49 -0.83 7.86
CA ASP A 72 -5.37 -0.26 7.11
C ASP A 72 -4.25 0.14 8.09
N PHE A 73 -3.04 0.44 7.60
CA PHE A 73 -1.99 1.04 8.40
C PHE A 73 -2.44 2.38 8.97
N SER A 74 -2.03 2.68 10.20
CA SER A 74 -2.31 3.98 10.81
C SER A 74 -1.43 5.10 10.24
N SER A 75 -0.35 4.75 9.53
CA SER A 75 0.68 5.68 9.08
C SER A 75 1.46 5.12 7.89
N VAL A 76 1.81 6.00 6.95
CA VAL A 76 2.71 5.69 5.82
C VAL A 76 4.10 5.23 6.29
N HIS A 77 4.54 5.62 7.48
CA HIS A 77 5.82 5.19 8.03
C HIS A 77 5.83 3.69 8.36
N ILE A 78 4.72 3.15 8.85
CA ILE A 78 4.61 1.71 9.15
C ILE A 78 4.62 0.89 7.87
N PHE A 79 3.90 1.37 6.85
CA PHE A 79 3.95 0.79 5.50
C PHE A 79 5.39 0.74 4.98
N ARG A 80 6.12 1.87 5.01
CA ARG A 80 7.51 1.95 4.53
C ARG A 80 8.48 1.06 5.30
N ILE A 81 8.31 0.93 6.62
CA ILE A 81 9.12 0.00 7.43
C ILE A 81 8.89 -1.44 6.96
N LEU A 82 7.64 -1.84 6.73
CA LEU A 82 7.32 -3.19 6.25
C LEU A 82 7.83 -3.43 4.83
N GLU A 83 7.76 -2.45 3.95
CA GLU A 83 8.36 -2.52 2.62
C GLU A 83 9.87 -2.75 2.69
N GLU A 84 10.57 -1.95 3.50
CA GLU A 84 12.03 -2.09 3.64
C GLU A 84 12.41 -3.44 4.27
N ILE A 85 11.63 -3.94 5.24
CA ILE A 85 11.84 -5.28 5.81
C ILE A 85 11.64 -6.34 4.74
N ALA A 86 10.59 -6.25 3.93
CA ALA A 86 10.31 -7.21 2.87
C ALA A 86 11.43 -7.21 1.81
N GLU A 87 11.90 -6.03 1.39
CA GLU A 87 13.00 -5.89 0.44
C GLU A 87 14.31 -6.47 1.01
N PHE A 88 14.65 -6.13 2.25
CA PHE A 88 15.82 -6.68 2.94
C PHE A 88 15.80 -8.21 3.00
N VAL A 89 14.64 -8.81 3.28
CA VAL A 89 14.49 -10.28 3.29
C VAL A 89 14.68 -10.87 1.89
N LEU A 90 14.18 -10.21 0.84
CA LEU A 90 14.36 -10.63 -0.55
C LEU A 90 15.83 -10.56 -0.98
N GLU A 91 16.53 -9.48 -0.63
CA GLU A 91 17.97 -9.31 -0.87
C GLU A 91 18.77 -10.43 -0.23
N LYS A 92 18.48 -10.78 1.03
CA LYS A 92 19.13 -11.89 1.74
C LYS A 92 18.81 -13.26 1.14
N ALA A 93 17.68 -13.40 0.46
CA ALA A 93 17.33 -14.60 -0.28
C ALA A 93 18.00 -14.69 -1.68
N GLY A 94 18.88 -13.75 -2.04
CA GLY A 94 19.58 -13.74 -3.32
C GLY A 94 18.74 -13.27 -4.50
N LYS A 95 17.56 -12.67 -4.25
CA LYS A 95 16.74 -12.07 -5.31
C LYS A 95 17.24 -10.67 -5.61
N LYS A 96 17.27 -10.29 -6.88
CA LYS A 96 17.62 -8.91 -7.27
C LYS A 96 16.56 -7.96 -6.70
N SER A 97 17.04 -7.00 -5.92
CA SER A 97 16.24 -5.93 -5.34
C SER A 97 15.79 -4.97 -6.44
N SER A 98 14.51 -4.66 -6.46
CA SER A 98 13.99 -3.54 -7.24
C SER A 98 14.45 -2.28 -6.52
N ASN A 99 15.34 -1.49 -7.15
CA ASN A 99 15.86 -0.23 -6.61
C ASN A 99 14.72 0.77 -6.30
N PHE A 100 14.04 0.59 -5.16
CA PHE A 100 12.99 1.47 -4.64
C PHE A 100 13.53 2.87 -4.29
N LYS A 101 14.86 3.02 -4.18
CA LYS A 101 15.50 4.17 -3.54
C LYS A 101 15.83 5.36 -4.44
N THR A 102 15.53 5.33 -5.74
CA THR A 102 15.79 6.49 -6.61
C THR A 102 14.51 6.99 -7.26
N PHE A 103 13.69 7.65 -6.44
CA PHE A 103 12.68 8.60 -6.91
C PHE A 103 13.40 9.77 -7.58
N GLN A 104 13.66 9.68 -8.88
CA GLN A 104 13.97 10.87 -9.66
C GLN A 104 12.66 11.54 -10.03
N VAL A 105 12.40 12.65 -9.34
CA VAL A 105 11.50 13.71 -9.78
C VAL A 105 12.02 14.21 -11.12
N PHE A 106 11.55 13.62 -12.22
CA PHE A 106 11.72 14.19 -13.55
C PHE A 106 10.58 15.15 -13.82
N SER A 107 10.87 16.44 -13.67
CA SER A 107 9.96 17.48 -14.16
C SER A 107 9.97 17.49 -15.68
N SER A 108 8.75 17.45 -16.22
CA SER A 108 8.35 17.75 -17.60
C SER A 108 9.03 16.95 -18.71
N HIS A 109 8.29 16.05 -19.36
CA HIS A 109 8.29 15.90 -20.82
C HIS A 109 6.99 15.24 -21.26
N GLN A 110 6.35 15.85 -22.27
CA GLN A 110 5.07 15.44 -22.87
C GLN A 110 5.04 13.94 -23.16
N ILE A 111 4.07 13.23 -22.59
CA ILE A 111 3.93 11.79 -22.81
C ILE A 111 2.80 11.57 -23.82
N PRO A 112 3.03 10.80 -24.91
CA PRO A 112 2.00 10.56 -25.90
C PRO A 112 0.92 9.65 -25.30
N THR A 113 -0.34 10.04 -25.44
CA THR A 113 -1.54 9.30 -24.96
C THR A 113 -1.59 9.12 -23.44
N GLU A 114 -2.04 10.17 -22.76
CA GLU A 114 -2.34 10.15 -21.32
C GLU A 114 -3.77 9.68 -21.08
N LYS A 115 -3.93 8.61 -20.30
CA LYS A 115 -5.22 8.27 -19.71
C LYS A 115 -5.26 8.81 -18.29
N PHE A 116 -6.23 9.68 -17.99
CA PHE A 116 -6.40 10.23 -16.64
C PHE A 116 -7.43 9.42 -15.86
N LEU A 117 -7.09 9.07 -14.61
CA LEU A 117 -7.94 8.36 -13.67
C LEU A 117 -8.00 9.13 -12.35
N ASP A 118 -9.12 9.81 -12.11
CA ASP A 118 -9.37 10.50 -10.84
C ASP A 118 -9.98 9.55 -9.81
N LEU A 119 -9.31 9.39 -8.68
CA LEU A 119 -9.74 8.56 -7.55
C LEU A 119 -9.85 9.37 -6.26
N CYS A 120 -9.84 10.70 -6.32
CA CYS A 120 -10.05 11.53 -5.13
C CYS A 120 -11.43 11.27 -4.53
N GLY A 121 -11.50 11.25 -3.19
CA GLY A 121 -12.72 10.94 -2.44
C GLY A 121 -13.18 9.48 -2.53
N GLN A 122 -12.50 8.61 -3.30
CA GLN A 122 -12.83 7.19 -3.35
C GLN A 122 -12.30 6.48 -2.11
N LEU A 123 -13.16 5.71 -1.44
CA LEU A 123 -12.78 4.93 -0.27
C LEU A 123 -12.04 3.65 -0.68
N CYS A 124 -11.13 3.20 0.18
CA CYS A 124 -10.45 1.92 0.00
C CYS A 124 -11.47 0.76 -0.03
N PRO A 125 -11.33 -0.22 -0.95
CA PRO A 125 -10.17 -0.53 -1.81
C PRO A 125 -10.28 -0.02 -3.26
N VAL A 126 -11.18 0.93 -3.53
CA VAL A 126 -11.46 1.37 -4.90
C VAL A 126 -10.23 1.94 -5.60
N PRO A 127 -9.42 2.84 -4.99
CA PRO A 127 -8.26 3.41 -5.68
C PRO A 127 -7.26 2.36 -6.17
N GLU A 128 -6.93 1.37 -5.33
CA GLU A 128 -5.97 0.32 -5.66
C GLU A 128 -6.51 -0.61 -6.76
N ILE A 129 -7.78 -1.02 -6.67
CA ILE A 129 -8.39 -1.94 -7.64
C ILE A 129 -8.51 -1.29 -9.00
N MET A 130 -9.02 -0.05 -9.06
CA MET A 130 -9.22 0.67 -10.31
C MET A 130 -7.89 0.94 -11.01
N THR A 131 -6.89 1.38 -10.25
CA THR A 131 -5.55 1.61 -10.80
C THR A 131 -4.96 0.33 -11.40
N LYS A 132 -4.98 -0.79 -10.66
CA LYS A 132 -4.46 -2.08 -11.15
C LYS A 132 -5.13 -2.52 -12.45
N ARG A 133 -6.47 -2.42 -12.52
CA ARG A 133 -7.25 -2.77 -13.72
C ARG A 133 -6.92 -1.89 -14.92
N GLU A 134 -6.67 -0.60 -14.72
CA GLU A 134 -6.34 0.31 -15.82
C GLU A 134 -4.91 0.10 -16.32
N LEU A 135 -3.96 -0.20 -15.42
CA LEU A 135 -2.58 -0.55 -15.79
C LEU A 135 -2.50 -1.80 -16.67
N GLU A 136 -3.31 -2.82 -16.38
CA GLU A 136 -3.39 -4.05 -17.18
C GLU A 136 -3.81 -3.79 -18.63
N LYS A 137 -4.65 -2.76 -18.85
CA LYS A 137 -5.16 -2.38 -20.17
C LYS A 137 -4.19 -1.54 -21.01
N LEU A 138 -3.13 -1.01 -20.40
CA LEU A 138 -2.17 -0.17 -21.10
C LEU A 138 -1.38 -0.96 -22.14
N ARG A 139 -1.10 -0.31 -23.26
CA ARG A 139 -0.12 -0.76 -24.25
C ARG A 139 1.29 -0.27 -23.86
N PRO A 140 2.36 -0.97 -24.27
CA PRO A 140 3.73 -0.49 -24.11
C PRO A 140 3.88 0.95 -24.62
N GLY A 141 4.49 1.81 -23.81
CA GLY A 141 4.63 3.25 -24.06
C GLY A 141 3.49 4.14 -23.59
N GLU A 142 2.30 3.60 -23.29
CA GLU A 142 1.18 4.39 -22.77
C GLU A 142 1.36 4.75 -21.29
N THR A 143 0.75 5.87 -20.89
CA THR A 143 0.81 6.36 -19.50
C THR A 143 -0.58 6.55 -18.90
N LEU A 144 -0.73 6.00 -17.70
CA LEU A 144 -1.87 6.26 -16.81
C LEU A 144 -1.47 7.32 -15.80
N VAL A 145 -2.27 8.38 -15.70
CA VAL A 145 -2.14 9.43 -14.69
C VAL A 145 -3.22 9.22 -13.64
N VAL A 146 -2.81 8.88 -12.42
CA VAL A 146 -3.71 8.61 -11.30
C VAL A 146 -3.68 9.77 -10.32
N ALA A 147 -4.84 10.37 -10.02
CA ALA A 147 -4.97 11.33 -8.93
C ALA A 147 -5.56 10.64 -7.69
N CYS A 148 -4.91 10.73 -6.53
CA CYS A 148 -5.47 10.26 -5.27
C CYS A 148 -5.12 11.19 -4.10
N ASP A 149 -6.01 11.25 -3.12
CA ASP A 149 -5.91 12.08 -1.91
C ASP A 149 -5.59 11.27 -0.65
N TYR A 150 -5.66 9.95 -0.72
CA TYR A 150 -5.35 9.07 0.42
C TYR A 150 -3.86 8.66 0.44
N PRO A 151 -3.07 9.06 1.46
CA PRO A 151 -1.62 8.83 1.49
C PRO A 151 -1.19 7.37 1.36
N LEU A 152 -1.94 6.43 1.94
CA LEU A 152 -1.60 5.01 1.86
C LEU A 152 -1.90 4.43 0.48
N SER A 153 -3.00 4.85 -0.18
CA SER A 153 -3.23 4.48 -1.58
C SER A 153 -2.11 4.97 -2.49
N LYS A 154 -1.61 6.20 -2.27
CA LYS A 154 -0.45 6.72 -3.01
C LYS A 154 0.76 5.77 -2.89
N GLU A 155 1.17 5.44 -1.67
CA GLU A 155 2.32 4.57 -1.44
C GLU A 155 2.13 3.17 -2.06
N ARG A 156 0.92 2.60 -1.95
CA ARG A 156 0.58 1.30 -2.55
C ARG A 156 0.62 1.30 -4.06
N ILE A 157 0.03 2.32 -4.69
CA ILE A 157 0.00 2.43 -6.14
C ILE A 157 1.43 2.55 -6.67
N ILE A 158 2.25 3.41 -6.07
CA ILE A 158 3.66 3.56 -6.43
C ILE A 158 4.39 2.24 -6.25
N SER A 159 4.31 1.64 -5.07
CA SER A 159 5.03 0.40 -4.77
C SER A 159 4.60 -0.75 -5.69
N PHE A 160 3.29 -0.90 -5.94
CA PHE A 160 2.79 -1.88 -6.89
C PHE A 160 3.37 -1.65 -8.29
N SER A 161 3.33 -0.41 -8.79
CA SER A 161 3.83 -0.07 -10.13
C SER A 161 5.32 -0.37 -10.26
N VAL A 162 6.14 0.04 -9.29
CA VAL A 162 7.59 -0.23 -9.30
C VAL A 162 7.88 -1.73 -9.27
N ARG A 163 7.23 -2.49 -8.38
CA ARG A 163 7.44 -3.95 -8.28
C ARG A 163 7.04 -4.71 -9.53
N ASN A 164 6.14 -4.15 -10.33
CA ASN A 164 5.71 -4.73 -11.60
C ASN A 164 6.48 -4.17 -12.81
N GLY A 165 7.54 -3.39 -12.59
CA GLY A 165 8.42 -2.89 -13.65
C GLY A 165 7.88 -1.70 -14.43
N TYR A 166 6.86 -1.00 -13.93
CA TYR A 166 6.40 0.26 -14.51
C TYR A 166 7.34 1.40 -14.14
N GLU A 167 7.45 2.39 -15.04
CA GLU A 167 8.12 3.65 -14.75
C GLU A 167 7.13 4.59 -14.04
N VAL A 168 7.54 5.17 -12.90
CA VAL A 168 6.65 5.98 -12.06
C VAL A 168 7.26 7.34 -11.77
N SER A 169 6.49 8.41 -11.96
CA SER A 169 6.78 9.74 -11.43
C SER A 169 5.59 10.27 -10.63
N VAL A 170 5.84 11.22 -9.72
CA VAL A 170 4.82 11.74 -8.81
C VAL A 170 4.94 13.24 -8.68
N ASP A 171 3.81 13.94 -8.87
CA ASP A 171 3.65 15.35 -8.55
C ASP A 171 2.70 15.51 -7.35
N GLN A 172 3.12 16.27 -6.36
CA GLN A 172 2.26 16.60 -5.20
C GLN A 172 1.61 17.97 -5.44
N ILE A 173 0.28 17.99 -5.56
CA ILE A 173 -0.53 19.20 -5.77
C ILE A 173 -1.44 19.37 -4.55
N GLY A 174 -0.94 20.08 -3.55
CA GLY A 174 -1.65 20.22 -2.27
C GLY A 174 -1.89 18.86 -1.62
N PRO A 175 -3.13 18.50 -1.22
CA PRO A 175 -3.42 17.20 -0.62
C PRO A 175 -3.47 16.05 -1.63
N VAL A 176 -3.55 16.34 -2.93
CA VAL A 176 -3.68 15.33 -3.99
C VAL A 176 -2.31 14.98 -4.56
N ALA A 177 -2.03 13.69 -4.70
CA ALA A 177 -0.89 13.21 -5.45
C ALA A 177 -1.33 12.80 -6.86
N LYS A 178 -0.65 13.34 -7.87
CA LYS A 178 -0.73 12.85 -9.26
C LYS A 178 0.43 11.89 -9.50
N ILE A 179 0.10 10.64 -9.81
CA ILE A 179 1.04 9.55 -10.05
C ILE A 179 0.99 9.22 -11.54
N TYR A 180 2.09 9.42 -12.24
CA TYR A 180 2.22 9.05 -13.64
C TYR A 180 2.87 7.68 -13.71
N ILE A 181 2.22 6.74 -14.38
CA ILE A 181 2.65 5.35 -14.46
C ILE A 181 2.72 4.98 -15.93
N ARG A 182 3.93 4.75 -16.44
CA ARG A 182 4.18 4.39 -17.82
C ARG A 182 4.52 2.91 -17.92
N LYS A 183 3.90 2.24 -18.90
CA LYS A 183 4.26 0.87 -19.26
C LYS A 183 5.49 0.90 -20.17
N PRO A 184 6.58 0.20 -19.83
CA PRO A 184 7.76 0.11 -20.69
C PRO A 184 7.42 -0.56 -22.03
#